data_AF-A0A1H5J766-F1
#
_entry.id   AF-A0A1H5J766-F1
#
_cell.length_a   1.000
_cell.length_b   1.000
_cell.length_c   1.000
_cell.angle_alpha   90.00
_cell.angle_beta   90.00
_cell.angle_gamma   90.00
#
_symmetry.space_group_name_H-M   'P 1'
#
loop_
_entity.id
_entity.type
_entity.pdbx_description
1 polymer ?
#
loop_
_entity_poly.entity_id
_entity_poly.type
_entity_poly.pdbx_seq_one_letter_code
_entity_poly.pdbx_strand_id
1 'polypeptide(L)'
;MHPTPAQPNPPQHRAARDREIESLAEFDEVVATHGTLAQYRIQAVDLTDRTDVLLTTDTSGAVFLGCPMSPEAAARAGASGALVFPPVPDLPFDPYRAFVYTPGELFDSLDAGYEATPDARSYAWVQQTRTDGDIFGSMLRSIHDDAVSDALDELLVDARVVGVMGGHAMARGTAEYAGAARLGRELARAGFTVATGGGPGAMEAANLGAYAAPFGDGMLDEALELLAKTPSFRPSVTDWARAAFEVRERWPDGGPSVGIPTWFYGHEPPNAFAAHIAKYFANATREDGLLARSNAGVVFLPGAAGTVQEIFDNATPNYYESRGEPTPMVLVNEAHWSEKLPAWQLLTSLAGERAMASRIALVDRIEQASQALKRLTR
;
A
#
# COMPACT_ATOMS: atom_id res chain seq x y z
N MET A 1 13.08 -10.35 44.13
CA MET A 1 11.93 -10.22 43.21
C MET A 1 12.11 -8.92 42.46
N HIS A 2 12.34 -8.97 41.15
CA HIS A 2 12.34 -7.78 40.32
C HIS A 2 10.88 -7.31 40.14
N PRO A 3 10.58 -6.00 40.26
CA PRO A 3 9.25 -5.49 39.96
C PRO A 3 9.00 -5.58 38.45
N THR A 4 7.85 -6.14 38.07
CA THR A 4 7.33 -6.08 36.71
C THR A 4 7.10 -4.61 36.35
N PRO A 5 7.69 -4.08 35.26
CA PRO A 5 7.42 -2.71 34.84
C PRO A 5 5.96 -2.61 34.36
N ALA A 6 5.29 -1.55 34.79
CA ALA A 6 3.92 -1.25 34.39
C ALA A 6 3.83 -1.07 32.87
N GLN A 7 2.78 -1.62 32.26
CA GLN A 7 2.44 -1.37 30.87
C GLN A 7 2.11 0.13 30.67
N PRO A 8 2.60 0.79 29.62
CA PRO A 8 2.17 2.13 29.29
C PRO A 8 0.73 2.12 28.76
N ASN A 9 -0.06 3.10 29.20
CA ASN A 9 -1.41 3.40 28.73
C ASN A 9 -1.47 3.56 27.19
N PRO A 10 -2.55 3.15 26.51
CA PRO A 10 -2.88 3.67 25.18
C PRO A 10 -3.82 4.90 25.27
N PRO A 11 -3.86 5.80 24.26
CA PRO A 11 -3.07 5.85 23.03
C PRO A 11 -2.14 7.09 22.98
N GLN A 12 -0.82 6.86 22.89
CA GLN A 12 0.16 7.89 22.55
C GLN A 12 0.20 8.22 21.05
N HIS A 13 -0.37 7.37 20.18
CA HIS A 13 -0.26 7.49 18.72
C HIS A 13 -0.79 8.81 18.15
N ARG A 14 -1.90 9.35 18.69
CA ARG A 14 -2.47 10.61 18.16
C ARG A 14 -1.61 11.84 18.52
N ALA A 15 -1.03 11.86 19.72
CA ALA A 15 -0.18 12.95 20.18
C ALA A 15 1.24 12.92 19.57
N ALA A 16 1.67 11.76 19.02
CA ALA A 16 2.90 11.64 18.27
C ALA A 16 2.76 12.26 16.86
N ARG A 17 1.64 11.99 16.17
CA ARG A 17 1.28 12.60 14.88
C ARG A 17 1.15 14.13 14.94
N ASP A 18 0.68 14.68 16.06
CA ASP A 18 0.62 16.14 16.28
C ASP A 18 1.99 16.85 16.22
N ARG A 19 3.09 16.11 16.06
CA ARG A 19 4.47 16.61 15.97
C ARG A 19 5.22 16.16 14.73
N GLU A 20 4.55 15.53 13.78
CA GLU A 20 5.10 15.20 12.47
C GLU A 20 4.83 16.34 11.48
N ILE A 21 5.82 16.63 10.65
CA ILE A 21 5.81 17.68 9.63
C ILE A 21 6.31 17.03 8.34
N GLU A 22 5.41 16.91 7.37
CA GLU A 22 5.62 16.16 6.13
C GLU A 22 5.54 17.06 4.89
N SER A 23 5.12 18.31 5.09
CA SER A 23 5.03 19.33 4.05
C SER A 23 5.66 20.65 4.48
N LEU A 24 6.09 21.43 3.48
CA LEU A 24 6.60 22.78 3.72
C LEU A 24 5.52 23.71 4.29
N ALA A 25 4.26 23.48 3.94
CA ALA A 25 3.13 24.25 4.47
C ALA A 25 2.94 24.02 5.98
N GLU A 26 2.97 22.75 6.42
CA GLU A 26 2.92 22.41 7.85
C GLU A 26 4.13 22.97 8.60
N PHE A 27 5.33 22.91 8.01
CA PHE A 27 6.52 23.51 8.58
C PHE A 27 6.32 25.00 8.84
N ASP A 28 5.85 25.74 7.83
CA ASP A 28 5.62 27.18 7.92
C ASP A 28 4.52 27.50 8.95
N GLU A 29 3.45 26.71 8.98
CA GLU A 29 2.36 26.86 9.95
C GLU A 29 2.83 26.61 11.39
N VAL A 30 3.58 25.53 11.63
CA VAL A 30 4.11 25.20 12.96
C VAL A 30 5.04 26.30 13.46
N VAL A 31 5.98 26.75 12.62
CA VAL A 31 6.90 27.83 12.97
C VAL A 31 6.13 29.12 13.26
N ALA A 32 5.16 29.48 12.43
CA ALA A 32 4.36 30.70 12.62
C ALA A 32 3.50 30.66 13.89
N THR A 33 2.94 29.50 14.21
CA THR A 33 1.98 29.33 15.32
C THR A 33 2.68 29.10 16.65
N HIS A 34 3.72 28.26 16.66
CA HIS A 34 4.38 27.80 17.88
C HIS A 34 5.74 28.48 18.13
N GLY A 35 6.38 29.03 17.09
CA GLY A 35 7.69 29.69 17.20
C GLY A 35 8.83 28.74 17.56
N THR A 36 8.62 27.42 17.48
CA THR A 36 9.59 26.38 17.84
C THR A 36 9.37 25.12 17.02
N LEU A 37 10.45 24.37 16.81
CA LEU A 37 10.46 23.02 16.24
C LEU A 37 10.96 21.99 17.27
N ALA A 38 11.07 22.37 18.55
CA ALA A 38 11.55 21.48 19.59
C ALA A 38 10.66 20.22 19.68
N GLN A 39 11.28 19.05 19.65
CA GLN A 39 10.63 17.74 19.68
C GLN A 39 9.74 17.39 18.46
N TYR A 40 9.76 18.18 17.38
CA TYR A 40 9.09 17.82 16.13
C TYR A 40 9.87 16.77 15.34
N ARG A 41 9.19 16.08 14.44
CA ARG A 41 9.74 15.15 13.45
C ARG A 41 9.45 15.73 12.08
N ILE A 42 10.49 16.09 11.34
CA ILE A 42 10.37 16.68 10.02
C ILE A 42 10.88 15.64 9.03
N GLN A 43 10.05 15.27 8.06
CA GLN A 43 10.29 14.13 7.19
C GLN A 43 10.15 14.51 5.72
N ALA A 44 11.22 14.28 4.95
CA ALA A 44 11.27 14.50 3.50
C ALA A 44 10.82 15.90 3.02
N VAL A 45 10.97 16.94 3.86
CA VAL A 45 10.64 18.32 3.51
C VAL A 45 11.88 19.05 2.98
N ASP A 46 11.78 19.70 1.82
CA ASP A 46 12.81 20.60 1.32
C ASP A 46 12.80 21.93 2.10
N LEU A 47 13.82 22.10 2.94
CA LEU A 47 14.00 23.26 3.80
C LEU A 47 15.14 24.18 3.32
N THR A 48 15.61 24.00 2.08
CA THR A 48 16.70 24.80 1.51
C THR A 48 16.37 26.30 1.56
N ASP A 49 15.13 26.65 1.23
CA ASP A 49 14.59 28.01 1.25
C ASP A 49 14.11 28.48 2.65
N ARG A 50 14.43 27.72 3.71
CA ARG A 50 14.11 28.04 5.12
C ARG A 50 15.33 28.17 6.00
N THR A 51 16.51 28.39 5.40
CA THR A 51 17.78 28.55 6.13
C THR A 51 17.67 29.60 7.25
N ASP A 52 17.20 30.81 6.95
CA ASP A 52 17.12 31.90 7.96
C ASP A 52 16.20 31.53 9.15
N VAL A 53 15.11 30.80 8.86
CA VAL A 53 14.18 30.31 9.87
C VAL A 53 14.85 29.26 10.75
N LEU A 54 15.51 28.26 10.15
CA LEU A 54 16.23 27.20 10.86
C LEU A 54 17.38 27.73 11.70
N LEU A 55 18.02 28.84 11.31
CA LEU A 55 19.09 29.45 12.08
C LEU A 55 18.60 30.07 13.40
N THR A 56 17.35 30.52 13.42
CA THR A 56 16.76 31.29 14.52
C THR A 56 15.77 30.50 15.38
N THR A 57 15.21 29.41 14.85
CA THR A 57 14.20 28.59 15.52
C THR A 57 14.82 27.56 16.47
N ASP A 58 14.20 27.34 17.64
CA ASP A 58 14.62 26.28 18.55
C ASP A 58 14.29 24.89 17.96
N THR A 59 15.32 24.06 17.79
CA THR A 59 15.23 22.71 17.23
C THR A 59 15.59 21.63 18.24
N SER A 60 15.56 21.95 19.55
CA SER A 60 15.98 21.04 20.62
C SER A 60 15.24 19.69 20.58
N GLY A 61 15.98 18.62 20.31
CA GLY A 61 15.47 17.25 20.17
C GLY A 61 14.48 17.04 19.02
N ALA A 62 14.50 17.93 18.04
CA ALA A 62 13.88 17.67 16.74
C ALA A 62 14.61 16.54 16.01
N VAL A 63 13.93 15.88 15.08
CA VAL A 63 14.55 14.92 14.16
C VAL A 63 14.21 15.35 12.74
N PHE A 64 15.23 15.48 11.90
CA PHE A 64 15.10 15.76 10.48
C PHE A 64 15.46 14.49 9.71
N LEU A 65 14.51 13.91 9.00
CA LEU A 65 14.66 12.70 8.20
C LEU A 65 14.69 13.08 6.72
N GLY A 66 15.88 12.99 6.10
CA GLY A 66 16.01 13.19 4.67
C GLY A 66 15.67 14.59 4.17
N CYS A 67 15.71 15.62 5.01
CA CYS A 67 15.32 16.99 4.65
C CYS A 67 16.49 17.73 3.98
N PRO A 68 16.39 18.13 2.71
CA PRO A 68 17.37 19.04 2.10
C PRO A 68 17.41 20.37 2.86
N MET A 69 18.61 20.83 3.21
CA MET A 69 18.82 22.14 3.86
C MET A 69 20.27 22.60 3.63
N SER A 70 20.53 23.89 3.86
CA SER A 70 21.90 24.41 3.76
C SER A 70 22.82 23.78 4.81
N PRO A 71 24.14 23.65 4.54
CA PRO A 71 25.09 23.10 5.52
C PRO A 71 25.12 23.85 6.85
N GLU A 72 24.91 25.18 6.82
CA GLU A 72 24.86 26.00 8.02
C GLU A 72 23.61 25.71 8.86
N ALA A 73 22.44 25.57 8.21
CA ALA A 73 21.20 25.20 8.90
C ALA A 73 21.31 23.81 9.54
N ALA A 74 21.85 22.81 8.83
CA ALA A 74 22.07 21.47 9.37
C ALA A 74 23.02 21.48 10.58
N ALA A 75 24.13 22.21 10.48
CA ALA A 75 25.10 22.35 11.58
C ALA A 75 24.48 23.04 12.80
N ARG A 76 23.67 24.08 12.59
CA ARG A 76 22.96 24.81 13.65
C ARG A 76 21.92 23.95 14.34
N ALA A 77 21.13 23.18 13.59
CA ALA A 77 20.15 22.24 14.15
C ALA A 77 20.84 21.18 15.00
N GLY A 78 21.92 20.56 14.48
CA GLY A 78 22.72 19.60 15.23
C GLY A 78 23.34 20.18 16.51
N ALA A 79 23.89 21.40 16.43
CA ALA A 79 24.45 22.10 17.60
C ALA A 79 23.38 22.44 18.67
N SER A 80 22.11 22.52 18.27
CA SER A 80 20.97 22.74 19.17
C SER A 80 20.37 21.44 19.73
N GLY A 81 20.96 20.28 19.41
CA GLY A 81 20.55 18.97 19.92
C GLY A 81 19.53 18.24 19.05
N ALA A 82 19.32 18.66 17.80
CA ALA A 82 18.53 17.90 16.83
C ALA A 82 19.33 16.72 16.25
N LEU A 83 18.63 15.67 15.84
CA LEU A 83 19.19 14.62 14.98
C LEU A 83 18.89 14.99 13.52
N VAL A 84 19.93 15.01 12.68
CA VAL A 84 19.80 15.37 11.26
C VAL A 84 20.30 14.22 10.40
N PHE A 85 19.39 13.55 9.71
CA PHE A 85 19.68 12.52 8.73
C PHE A 85 19.61 13.17 7.33
N PRO A 86 20.72 13.21 6.58
CA PRO A 86 20.74 13.91 5.30
C PRO A 86 19.97 13.14 4.22
N PRO A 87 19.49 13.83 3.16
CA PRO A 87 19.06 13.18 1.93
C PRO A 87 20.19 12.30 1.39
N VAL A 88 19.83 11.15 0.83
CA VAL A 88 20.82 10.24 0.21
C VAL A 88 20.83 10.51 -1.29
N PRO A 89 21.95 11.00 -1.85
CA PRO A 89 22.02 11.33 -3.27
C PRO A 89 21.97 10.07 -4.14
N ASP A 90 21.62 10.26 -5.41
CA ASP A 90 21.70 9.24 -6.47
C ASP A 90 20.83 7.98 -6.27
N LEU A 91 19.86 8.01 -5.35
CA LEU A 91 18.87 6.95 -5.22
C LEU A 91 17.70 7.15 -6.21
N PRO A 92 17.16 6.05 -6.77
CA PRO A 92 15.96 6.11 -7.60
C PRO A 92 14.65 6.16 -6.79
N PHE A 93 14.74 6.17 -5.46
CA PHE A 93 13.64 6.30 -4.50
C PHE A 93 14.09 7.15 -3.31
N ASP A 94 13.13 7.74 -2.60
CA ASP A 94 13.40 8.43 -1.33
C ASP A 94 13.19 7.46 -0.15
N PRO A 95 14.23 7.10 0.62
CA PRO A 95 14.09 6.22 1.77
C PRO A 95 13.33 6.85 2.93
N TYR A 96 13.20 8.17 3.00
CA TYR A 96 12.52 8.88 4.09
C TYR A 96 11.13 9.39 3.71
N ARG A 97 10.62 9.00 2.54
CA ARG A 97 9.35 9.49 1.97
C ARG A 97 8.20 9.54 2.99
N ALA A 98 7.49 10.66 3.06
CA ALA A 98 6.38 10.86 3.99
C ALA A 98 5.03 10.29 3.49
N PHE A 99 4.78 10.29 2.19
CA PHE A 99 3.53 9.79 1.61
C PHE A 99 3.74 8.47 0.89
N VAL A 100 2.72 7.65 0.63
CA VAL A 100 2.78 6.50 -0.30
C VAL A 100 2.87 6.95 -1.77
N TYR A 101 3.32 6.08 -2.67
CA TYR A 101 3.59 6.49 -4.06
C TYR A 101 2.30 6.73 -4.83
N THR A 102 2.36 7.56 -5.86
CA THR A 102 1.33 7.60 -6.90
C THR A 102 1.76 6.79 -8.13
N PRO A 103 0.81 6.36 -8.99
CA PRO A 103 1.15 5.81 -10.30
C PRO A 103 2.00 6.76 -11.14
N GLY A 104 1.70 8.06 -11.10
CA GLY A 104 2.43 9.07 -11.89
C GLY A 104 3.90 9.16 -11.50
N GLU A 105 4.21 9.08 -10.21
CA GLU A 105 5.59 9.06 -9.71
C GLU A 105 6.33 7.79 -10.12
N LEU A 106 5.73 6.61 -9.91
CA LEU A 106 6.40 5.34 -10.21
C LEU A 106 6.63 5.12 -11.71
N PHE A 107 5.74 5.66 -12.55
CA PHE A 107 5.82 5.59 -14.01
C PHE A 107 6.31 6.89 -14.65
N ASP A 108 6.92 7.80 -13.89
CA ASP A 108 7.53 8.98 -14.48
C ASP A 108 8.51 8.58 -15.59
N SER A 109 8.58 9.36 -16.67
CA SER A 109 9.40 9.06 -17.85
C SER A 109 9.02 7.80 -18.64
N LEU A 110 7.78 7.29 -18.53
CA LEU A 110 7.28 6.15 -19.31
C LEU A 110 7.39 6.33 -20.83
N ASP A 111 7.40 7.57 -21.34
CA ASP A 111 7.61 7.87 -22.75
C ASP A 111 8.97 7.39 -23.28
N ALA A 112 9.98 7.35 -22.41
CA ALA A 112 11.32 6.81 -22.71
C ALA A 112 11.41 5.28 -22.54
N GLY A 113 10.31 4.62 -22.16
CA GLY A 113 10.25 3.19 -21.85
C GLY A 113 10.20 2.90 -20.36
N TYR A 114 9.61 1.77 -19.96
CA TYR A 114 9.43 1.38 -18.56
C TYR A 114 10.76 1.32 -17.80
N GLU A 115 11.85 0.92 -18.45
CA GLU A 115 13.19 0.82 -17.86
C GLU A 115 13.74 2.18 -17.38
N ALA A 116 13.24 3.29 -17.92
CA ALA A 116 13.62 4.63 -17.50
C ALA A 116 12.88 5.11 -16.23
N THR A 117 11.79 4.42 -15.85
CA THR A 117 10.91 4.84 -14.75
C THR A 117 11.56 4.67 -13.38
N PRO A 118 11.18 5.47 -12.37
CA PRO A 118 11.64 5.29 -10.99
C PRO A 118 11.39 3.87 -10.47
N ASP A 119 10.28 3.25 -10.88
CA ASP A 119 9.96 1.88 -10.48
C ASP A 119 11.00 0.85 -10.97
N ALA A 120 11.31 0.89 -12.26
CA ALA A 120 12.28 -0.03 -12.86
C ALA A 120 13.71 0.24 -12.38
N ARG A 121 14.07 1.52 -12.20
CA ARG A 121 15.38 1.90 -11.66
C ARG A 121 15.57 1.46 -10.20
N SER A 122 14.52 1.56 -9.38
CA SER A 122 14.52 1.07 -8.00
C SER A 122 14.71 -0.44 -7.94
N TYR A 123 14.02 -1.18 -8.81
CA TYR A 123 14.26 -2.62 -8.96
C TYR A 123 15.72 -2.94 -9.33
N ALA A 124 16.26 -2.26 -10.35
CA ALA A 124 17.65 -2.46 -10.79
C ALA A 124 18.66 -2.18 -9.67
N TRP A 125 18.45 -1.11 -8.89
CA TRP A 125 19.28 -0.77 -7.74
C TRP A 125 19.23 -1.85 -6.64
N VAL A 126 18.05 -2.42 -6.35
CA VAL A 126 17.93 -3.52 -5.37
C VAL A 126 18.66 -4.76 -5.84
N GLN A 127 18.55 -5.10 -7.12
CA GLN A 127 19.22 -6.28 -7.68
C GLN A 127 20.74 -6.14 -7.61
N GLN A 128 21.27 -4.94 -7.80
CA GLN A 128 22.70 -4.64 -7.63
C GLN A 128 23.11 -4.71 -6.15
N THR A 129 22.36 -4.07 -5.25
CA THR A 129 22.78 -3.95 -3.84
C THR A 129 22.51 -5.19 -2.98
N ARG A 130 21.68 -6.13 -3.43
CA ARG A 130 21.46 -7.41 -2.74
C ARG A 130 22.64 -8.36 -2.86
N THR A 131 23.38 -8.33 -3.97
CA THR A 131 24.52 -9.22 -4.20
C THR A 131 25.75 -8.82 -3.38
N ASP A 132 25.81 -7.57 -2.96
CA ASP A 132 27.04 -6.98 -2.44
C ASP A 132 27.16 -7.09 -0.91
N GLY A 133 26.06 -7.47 -0.23
CA GLY A 133 26.03 -7.62 1.23
C GLY A 133 26.20 -6.31 2.00
N ASP A 134 26.07 -5.17 1.32
CA ASP A 134 26.27 -3.85 1.90
C ASP A 134 25.18 -3.50 2.92
N ILE A 135 25.64 -3.20 4.15
CA ILE A 135 24.78 -2.80 5.25
C ILE A 135 24.05 -1.49 4.92
N PHE A 136 24.69 -0.56 4.20
CA PHE A 136 24.09 0.73 3.88
C PHE A 136 22.88 0.55 2.96
N GLY A 137 23.01 -0.18 1.85
CA GLY A 137 21.87 -0.52 0.99
C GLY A 137 20.73 -1.26 1.73
N SER A 138 21.06 -2.20 2.62
CA SER A 138 20.03 -2.90 3.40
C SER A 138 19.32 -2.03 4.43
N MET A 139 20.06 -1.12 5.08
CA MET A 139 19.52 -0.12 5.99
C MET A 139 18.56 0.81 5.26
N LEU A 140 18.94 1.33 4.09
CA LEU A 140 18.09 2.24 3.31
C LEU A 140 16.77 1.60 2.88
N ARG A 141 16.79 0.33 2.48
CA ARG A 141 15.55 -0.41 2.19
C ARG A 141 14.67 -0.58 3.43
N SER A 142 15.28 -0.77 4.59
CA SER A 142 14.54 -0.94 5.84
C SER A 142 13.91 0.38 6.29
N ILE A 143 14.65 1.50 6.20
CA ILE A 143 14.13 2.85 6.47
C ILE A 143 12.97 3.16 5.51
N HIS A 144 13.15 2.87 4.21
CA HIS A 144 12.09 3.05 3.22
C HIS A 144 10.83 2.27 3.56
N ASP A 145 10.95 0.97 3.86
CA ASP A 145 9.78 0.13 4.15
C ASP A 145 9.08 0.54 5.44
N ASP A 146 9.81 1.08 6.42
CA ASP A 146 9.27 1.69 7.63
C ASP A 146 8.47 2.95 7.29
N ALA A 147 9.07 3.88 6.54
CA ALA A 147 8.43 5.12 6.08
C ALA A 147 7.17 4.86 5.23
N VAL A 148 7.20 3.85 4.34
CA VAL A 148 6.02 3.42 3.58
C VAL A 148 4.92 2.85 4.49
N SER A 149 5.29 2.12 5.53
CA SER A 149 4.32 1.55 6.47
C SER A 149 3.62 2.63 7.28
N ASP A 150 4.38 3.60 7.76
CA ASP A 150 3.88 4.75 8.49
C ASP A 150 2.90 5.55 7.61
N ALA A 151 3.36 5.98 6.43
CA ALA A 151 2.54 6.66 5.42
C ALA A 151 1.25 5.90 5.04
N LEU A 152 1.28 4.58 5.05
CA LEU A 152 0.11 3.76 4.77
C LEU A 152 -0.85 3.69 5.97
N ASP A 153 -0.34 3.65 7.20
CA ASP A 153 -1.14 3.70 8.42
C ASP A 153 -1.79 5.08 8.62
N GLU A 154 -1.11 6.15 8.20
CA GLU A 154 -1.63 7.52 8.07
C GLU A 154 -2.85 7.53 7.15
N LEU A 155 -2.64 7.06 5.91
CA LEU A 155 -3.65 7.04 4.85
C LEU A 155 -4.91 6.23 5.23
N LEU A 156 -4.75 5.16 6.00
CA LEU A 156 -5.82 4.19 6.28
C LEU A 156 -6.46 4.33 7.66
N VAL A 157 -6.03 5.29 8.49
CA VAL A 157 -6.42 5.38 9.92
C VAL A 157 -7.93 5.27 10.18
N ASP A 158 -8.75 5.92 9.36
CA ASP A 158 -10.22 5.92 9.49
C ASP A 158 -10.91 5.17 8.33
N ALA A 159 -10.14 4.47 7.51
CA ALA A 159 -10.64 3.76 6.34
C ALA A 159 -11.23 2.40 6.73
N ARG A 160 -12.36 2.04 6.10
CA ARG A 160 -12.89 0.67 6.13
C ARG A 160 -12.32 -0.09 4.94
N VAL A 161 -11.30 -0.90 5.18
CA VAL A 161 -10.47 -1.49 4.13
C VAL A 161 -10.89 -2.91 3.83
N VAL A 162 -11.17 -3.19 2.55
CA VAL A 162 -11.42 -4.55 2.07
C VAL A 162 -10.24 -4.99 1.21
N GLY A 163 -9.56 -6.04 1.65
CA GLY A 163 -8.51 -6.69 0.89
C GLY A 163 -9.12 -7.54 -0.24
N VAL A 164 -8.59 -7.44 -1.46
CA VAL A 164 -8.93 -8.33 -2.56
C VAL A 164 -7.67 -9.07 -3.02
N MET A 165 -7.66 -10.37 -2.75
CA MET A 165 -6.56 -11.29 -3.05
C MET A 165 -6.88 -12.10 -4.30
N GLY A 166 -5.87 -12.40 -5.10
CA GLY A 166 -6.04 -13.21 -6.30
C GLY A 166 -4.78 -13.31 -7.16
N GLY A 167 -4.79 -14.23 -8.11
CA GLY A 167 -3.63 -14.47 -8.96
C GLY A 167 -3.28 -13.31 -9.91
N HIS A 168 -1.97 -13.09 -10.10
CA HIS A 168 -1.38 -12.16 -11.07
C HIS A 168 -1.52 -12.61 -12.54
N ALA A 169 -1.89 -13.87 -12.79
CA ALA A 169 -1.93 -14.47 -14.13
C ALA A 169 -3.23 -14.19 -14.92
N MET A 170 -4.19 -13.50 -14.32
CA MET A 170 -5.46 -13.14 -14.97
C MET A 170 -5.21 -12.10 -16.08
N ALA A 171 -5.61 -12.40 -17.32
CA ALA A 171 -5.37 -11.49 -18.44
C ALA A 171 -6.48 -10.44 -18.58
N ARG A 172 -6.13 -9.22 -19.03
CA ARG A 172 -7.13 -8.22 -19.44
C ARG A 172 -7.97 -8.77 -20.60
N GLY A 173 -9.25 -8.38 -20.67
CA GLY A 173 -10.20 -8.86 -21.69
C GLY A 173 -10.88 -10.20 -21.38
N THR A 174 -10.58 -10.82 -20.24
CA THR A 174 -11.26 -12.04 -19.78
C THR A 174 -12.51 -11.72 -18.94
N ALA A 175 -13.46 -12.66 -18.86
CA ALA A 175 -14.65 -12.51 -18.03
C ALA A 175 -14.30 -12.43 -16.54
N GLU A 176 -13.28 -13.17 -16.11
CA GLU A 176 -12.77 -13.17 -14.74
C GLU A 176 -12.18 -11.80 -14.36
N TYR A 177 -11.42 -11.18 -15.27
CA TYR A 177 -10.89 -9.83 -15.09
C TYR A 177 -12.02 -8.80 -14.98
N ALA A 178 -13.00 -8.87 -15.88
CA ALA A 178 -14.18 -7.98 -15.81
C ALA A 178 -14.96 -8.18 -14.51
N GLY A 179 -15.12 -9.42 -14.05
CA GLY A 179 -15.76 -9.75 -12.77
C GLY A 179 -15.03 -9.14 -11.57
N ALA A 180 -13.70 -9.24 -11.53
CA ALA A 180 -12.88 -8.65 -10.47
C ALA A 180 -12.95 -7.11 -10.47
N ALA A 181 -13.02 -6.49 -11.65
CA ALA A 181 -13.23 -5.05 -11.76
C ALA A 181 -14.63 -4.63 -11.31
N ARG A 182 -15.68 -5.39 -11.62
CA ARG A 182 -17.02 -5.13 -11.09
C ARG A 182 -17.07 -5.25 -9.57
N LEU A 183 -16.42 -6.28 -9.00
CA LEU A 183 -16.30 -6.44 -7.54
C LEU A 183 -15.62 -5.22 -6.89
N GLY A 184 -14.46 -4.79 -7.40
CA GLY A 184 -13.75 -3.62 -6.87
C GLY A 184 -14.62 -2.36 -6.90
N ARG A 185 -15.39 -2.17 -7.98
CA ARG A 185 -16.31 -1.05 -8.13
C ARG A 185 -17.45 -1.08 -7.11
N GLU A 186 -18.05 -2.25 -6.91
CA GLU A 186 -19.14 -2.44 -5.94
C GLU A 186 -18.69 -2.22 -4.50
N LEU A 187 -17.47 -2.65 -4.15
CA LEU A 187 -16.87 -2.44 -2.84
C LEU A 187 -16.62 -0.94 -2.61
N ALA A 188 -15.98 -0.26 -3.56
CA ALA A 188 -15.73 1.19 -3.49
C ALA A 188 -17.05 1.99 -3.37
N ARG A 189 -18.07 1.66 -4.19
CA ARG A 189 -19.40 2.29 -4.10
C ARG A 189 -20.14 1.98 -2.80
N ALA A 190 -19.76 0.92 -2.09
CA ALA A 190 -20.30 0.59 -0.76
C ALA A 190 -19.58 1.32 0.38
N GLY A 191 -18.63 2.22 0.07
CA GLY A 191 -17.89 3.01 1.05
C GLY A 191 -16.69 2.28 1.66
N PHE A 192 -16.16 1.27 0.97
CA PHE A 192 -14.92 0.59 1.37
C PHE A 192 -13.72 1.12 0.58
N THR A 193 -12.58 1.23 1.23
CA THR A 193 -11.29 1.39 0.54
C THR A 193 -10.85 0.01 0.05
N VAL A 194 -10.72 -0.16 -1.26
CA VAL A 194 -10.22 -1.40 -1.85
C VAL A 194 -8.70 -1.42 -1.73
N ALA A 195 -8.14 -2.49 -1.15
CA ALA A 195 -6.70 -2.73 -1.07
C ALA A 195 -6.35 -4.05 -1.76
N THR A 196 -5.26 -4.05 -2.53
CA THR A 196 -4.78 -5.23 -3.26
C THR A 196 -3.27 -5.36 -3.13
N GLY A 197 -2.69 -6.46 -3.61
CA GLY A 197 -1.24 -6.59 -3.74
C GLY A 197 -0.62 -5.72 -4.85
N GLY A 198 -1.38 -4.86 -5.52
CA GLY A 198 -0.86 -3.80 -6.40
C GLY A 198 -0.22 -4.26 -7.71
N GLY A 199 -0.25 -5.55 -8.06
CA GLY A 199 0.27 -6.08 -9.32
C GLY A 199 -0.78 -6.16 -10.45
N PRO A 200 -0.44 -6.76 -11.61
CA PRO A 200 -1.36 -7.12 -12.69
C PRO A 200 -2.46 -8.12 -12.28
N GLY A 201 -3.35 -8.42 -13.23
CA GLY A 201 -4.36 -9.45 -13.10
C GLY A 201 -5.49 -9.06 -12.14
N ALA A 202 -5.83 -9.94 -11.21
CA ALA A 202 -6.97 -9.73 -10.31
C ALA A 202 -6.80 -8.47 -9.43
N MET A 203 -5.55 -8.18 -9.03
CA MET A 203 -5.20 -7.00 -8.24
C MET A 203 -5.46 -5.72 -9.04
N GLU A 204 -4.92 -5.65 -10.27
CA GLU A 204 -5.18 -4.54 -11.19
C GLU A 204 -6.68 -4.38 -11.44
N ALA A 205 -7.39 -5.47 -11.74
CA ALA A 205 -8.82 -5.42 -12.03
C ALA A 205 -9.61 -4.82 -10.87
N ALA A 206 -9.37 -5.26 -9.63
CA ALA A 206 -10.05 -4.71 -8.47
C ALA A 206 -9.72 -3.21 -8.26
N ASN A 207 -8.47 -2.79 -8.46
CA ASN A 207 -8.10 -1.36 -8.41
C ASN A 207 -8.77 -0.56 -9.55
N LEU A 208 -8.84 -1.09 -10.78
CA LEU A 208 -9.58 -0.49 -11.90
C LEU A 208 -11.06 -0.31 -11.55
N GLY A 209 -11.65 -1.31 -10.91
CA GLY A 209 -13.02 -1.24 -10.41
C GLY A 209 -13.23 -0.07 -9.45
N ALA A 210 -12.35 0.05 -8.45
CA ALA A 210 -12.39 1.13 -7.49
C ALA A 210 -12.15 2.51 -8.14
N TYR A 211 -11.19 2.59 -9.08
CA TYR A 211 -10.96 3.77 -9.92
C TYR A 211 -12.23 4.17 -10.68
N ALA A 212 -12.95 3.20 -11.23
CA ALA A 212 -14.18 3.42 -12.01
C ALA A 212 -15.41 3.78 -11.16
N ALA A 213 -15.32 3.70 -9.83
CA ALA A 213 -16.47 3.85 -8.93
C ALA A 213 -17.21 5.21 -9.05
N PRO A 214 -16.52 6.36 -9.15
CA PRO A 214 -17.17 7.67 -9.26
C PRO A 214 -17.86 7.92 -10.61
N PHE A 215 -17.44 7.23 -11.67
CA PHE A 215 -17.98 7.43 -13.01
C PHE A 215 -19.30 6.66 -13.23
N GLY A 216 -20.01 7.01 -14.32
CA GLY A 216 -21.22 6.31 -14.78
C GLY A 216 -20.92 4.88 -15.25
N ASP A 217 -21.94 4.01 -15.26
CA ASP A 217 -21.75 2.57 -15.39
C ASP A 217 -20.98 2.15 -16.66
N GLY A 218 -21.27 2.77 -17.80
CA GLY A 218 -20.62 2.48 -19.09
C GLY A 218 -19.11 2.75 -19.15
N MET A 219 -18.57 3.60 -18.25
CA MET A 219 -17.13 3.91 -18.23
C MET A 219 -16.28 2.65 -18.01
N LEU A 220 -16.71 1.76 -17.11
CA LEU A 220 -15.95 0.54 -16.83
C LEU A 220 -15.95 -0.41 -18.04
N ASP A 221 -17.07 -0.52 -18.75
CA ASP A 221 -17.16 -1.37 -19.93
C ASP A 221 -16.22 -0.86 -21.05
N GLU A 222 -16.19 0.46 -21.30
CA GLU A 222 -15.28 1.06 -22.26
C GLU A 222 -13.79 0.92 -21.85
N ALA A 223 -13.48 1.08 -20.57
CA ALA A 223 -12.12 0.88 -20.06
C ALA A 223 -11.67 -0.58 -20.23
N LEU A 224 -12.55 -1.56 -19.97
CA LEU A 224 -12.26 -2.98 -20.16
C LEU A 224 -11.99 -3.30 -21.64
N GLU A 225 -12.76 -2.73 -22.56
CA GLU A 225 -12.54 -2.90 -24.01
C GLU A 225 -11.21 -2.31 -24.47
N LEU A 226 -10.82 -1.15 -23.93
CA LEU A 226 -9.52 -0.53 -24.21
C LEU A 226 -8.38 -1.41 -23.71
N LEU A 227 -8.42 -1.83 -22.44
CA LEU A 227 -7.38 -2.63 -21.80
C LEU A 227 -7.24 -4.03 -22.43
N ALA A 228 -8.32 -4.59 -22.98
CA ALA A 228 -8.30 -5.89 -23.67
C ALA A 228 -7.34 -5.90 -24.88
N LYS A 229 -6.99 -4.74 -25.44
CA LYS A 229 -6.00 -4.63 -26.54
C LYS A 229 -4.58 -4.98 -26.11
N THR A 230 -4.28 -4.87 -24.82
CA THR A 230 -2.97 -5.25 -24.25
C THR A 230 -3.20 -6.22 -23.09
N PRO A 231 -3.48 -7.52 -23.36
CA PRO A 231 -3.91 -8.51 -22.35
C PRO A 231 -2.93 -8.76 -21.21
N SER A 232 -1.64 -8.55 -21.46
CA SER A 232 -0.54 -8.91 -20.57
C SER A 232 0.54 -7.83 -20.60
N PHE A 233 1.28 -7.70 -19.50
CA PHE A 233 2.49 -6.88 -19.40
C PHE A 233 3.69 -7.45 -20.17
N ARG A 234 3.52 -8.64 -20.75
CA ARG A 234 4.49 -9.25 -21.66
C ARG A 234 3.97 -9.20 -23.10
N PRO A 235 4.84 -8.89 -24.08
CA PRO A 235 6.29 -8.71 -23.93
C PRO A 235 6.74 -7.32 -23.46
N SER A 236 5.83 -6.34 -23.35
CA SER A 236 6.16 -4.93 -23.13
C SER A 236 5.40 -4.35 -21.93
N VAL A 237 6.11 -4.08 -20.84
CA VAL A 237 5.53 -3.36 -19.68
C VAL A 237 5.15 -1.94 -20.09
N THR A 238 5.96 -1.31 -20.94
CA THR A 238 5.71 0.03 -21.47
C THR A 238 4.32 0.14 -22.11
N ASP A 239 3.99 -0.76 -23.04
CA ASP A 239 2.70 -0.71 -23.76
C ASP A 239 1.53 -1.07 -22.84
N TRP A 240 1.75 -1.98 -21.90
CA TRP A 240 0.76 -2.36 -20.90
C TRP A 240 0.41 -1.22 -19.93
N ALA A 241 1.42 -0.48 -19.48
CA ALA A 241 1.25 0.69 -18.64
C ALA A 241 0.62 1.84 -19.43
N ARG A 242 1.08 2.11 -20.67
CA ARG A 242 0.48 3.14 -21.55
C ARG A 242 -1.01 2.92 -21.77
N ALA A 243 -1.46 1.69 -21.98
CA ALA A 243 -2.89 1.38 -22.10
C ALA A 243 -3.68 1.74 -20.82
N ALA A 244 -3.07 1.59 -19.64
CA ALA A 244 -3.70 1.99 -18.39
C ALA A 244 -3.70 3.53 -18.21
N PHE A 245 -2.63 4.21 -18.60
CA PHE A 245 -2.58 5.68 -18.59
C PHE A 245 -3.53 6.31 -19.61
N GLU A 246 -3.77 5.68 -20.77
CA GLU A 246 -4.80 6.12 -21.74
C GLU A 246 -6.20 6.15 -21.09
N VAL A 247 -6.53 5.14 -20.25
CA VAL A 247 -7.77 5.15 -19.46
C VAL A 247 -7.78 6.30 -18.47
N ARG A 248 -6.67 6.53 -17.75
CA ARG A 248 -6.58 7.61 -16.76
C ARG A 248 -6.68 9.01 -17.38
N GLU A 249 -6.10 9.20 -18.56
CA GLU A 249 -6.17 10.45 -19.33
C GLU A 249 -7.58 10.71 -19.85
N ARG A 250 -8.27 9.66 -20.32
CA ARG A 250 -9.64 9.77 -20.82
C ARG A 250 -10.66 10.02 -19.70
N TRP A 251 -10.40 9.49 -18.51
CA TRP A 251 -11.24 9.66 -17.32
C TRP A 251 -10.38 10.02 -16.10
N PRO A 252 -9.99 11.30 -15.96
CA PRO A 252 -9.23 11.76 -14.80
C PRO A 252 -10.08 11.70 -13.52
N ASP A 253 -9.43 11.76 -12.37
CA ASP A 253 -10.09 11.84 -11.04
C ASP A 253 -10.90 10.59 -10.66
N GLY A 254 -10.33 9.40 -10.91
CA GLY A 254 -10.91 8.13 -10.46
C GLY A 254 -10.96 7.96 -8.94
N GLY A 255 -11.71 6.95 -8.50
CA GLY A 255 -11.92 6.66 -7.08
C GLY A 255 -10.67 6.15 -6.35
N PRO A 256 -10.61 6.34 -5.01
CA PRO A 256 -9.46 5.94 -4.22
C PRO A 256 -9.37 4.41 -4.07
N SER A 257 -8.15 3.90 -4.12
CA SER A 257 -7.81 2.54 -3.72
C SER A 257 -6.31 2.42 -3.43
N VAL A 258 -5.93 1.36 -2.74
CA VAL A 258 -4.54 1.07 -2.38
C VAL A 258 -4.03 -0.15 -3.14
N GLY A 259 -2.82 -0.06 -3.65
CA GLY A 259 -2.04 -1.20 -4.13
C GLY A 259 -0.79 -1.37 -3.27
N ILE A 260 -0.47 -2.61 -2.89
CA ILE A 260 0.70 -2.91 -2.04
C ILE A 260 1.67 -3.86 -2.78
N PRO A 261 2.37 -3.38 -3.83
CA PRO A 261 3.30 -4.20 -4.61
C PRO A 261 4.66 -4.35 -3.93
N THR A 262 5.59 -5.05 -4.56
CA THR A 262 6.96 -5.23 -4.06
C THR A 262 7.98 -5.25 -5.18
N TRP A 263 9.21 -4.84 -4.88
CA TRP A 263 10.38 -5.09 -5.73
C TRP A 263 11.04 -6.45 -5.47
N PHE A 264 10.54 -7.23 -4.49
CA PHE A 264 11.09 -8.54 -4.17
C PHE A 264 10.88 -9.58 -5.28
N TYR A 265 9.71 -9.59 -5.91
CA TYR A 265 9.29 -10.60 -6.90
C TYR A 265 9.51 -10.14 -8.34
N GLY A 266 10.76 -10.12 -8.82
CA GLY A 266 11.04 -9.98 -10.26
C GLY A 266 10.34 -8.80 -10.95
N HIS A 267 10.24 -8.84 -12.28
CA HIS A 267 9.56 -7.83 -13.11
C HIS A 267 8.02 -7.95 -13.06
N GLU A 268 7.40 -7.97 -11.88
CA GLU A 268 5.96 -7.71 -11.77
C GLU A 268 5.73 -6.20 -11.59
N PRO A 269 5.26 -5.48 -12.64
CA PRO A 269 5.06 -4.04 -12.54
C PRO A 269 3.87 -3.72 -11.64
N PRO A 270 3.88 -2.56 -10.95
CA PRO A 270 2.71 -2.11 -10.20
C PRO A 270 1.59 -1.77 -11.18
N ASN A 271 0.33 -1.93 -10.78
CA ASN A 271 -0.78 -1.46 -11.59
C ASN A 271 -0.95 0.06 -11.48
N ALA A 272 -1.48 0.68 -12.54
CA ALA A 272 -1.65 2.12 -12.61
C ALA A 272 -3.01 2.60 -12.08
N PHE A 273 -3.90 1.72 -11.60
CA PHE A 273 -5.25 2.11 -11.18
C PHE A 273 -5.40 2.34 -9.68
N ALA A 274 -4.47 1.81 -8.86
CA ALA A 274 -4.39 2.19 -7.47
C ALA A 274 -4.14 3.71 -7.35
N ALA A 275 -4.93 4.41 -6.54
CA ALA A 275 -4.70 5.84 -6.29
C ALA A 275 -3.44 6.05 -5.45
N HIS A 276 -3.19 5.10 -4.56
CA HIS A 276 -2.07 5.10 -3.61
C HIS A 276 -1.33 3.76 -3.70
N ILE A 277 0.00 3.80 -3.77
CA ILE A 277 0.85 2.62 -3.95
C ILE A 277 1.87 2.54 -2.81
N ALA A 278 1.69 1.58 -1.90
CA ALA A 278 2.66 1.27 -0.86
C ALA A 278 3.57 0.15 -1.36
N LYS A 279 4.63 0.50 -2.12
CA LYS A 279 5.55 -0.48 -2.70
C LYS A 279 6.68 -0.79 -1.73
N TYR A 280 6.94 -2.07 -1.47
CA TYR A 280 7.91 -2.51 -0.45
C TYR A 280 9.13 -3.23 -1.05
N PHE A 281 10.27 -3.15 -0.37
CA PHE A 281 11.44 -3.98 -0.67
C PHE A 281 11.37 -5.37 -0.02
N ALA A 282 10.83 -5.45 1.20
CA ALA A 282 10.66 -6.68 1.96
C ALA A 282 9.27 -7.29 1.73
N ASN A 283 9.24 -8.51 1.20
CA ASN A 283 7.97 -9.18 0.90
C ASN A 283 7.17 -9.56 2.16
N ALA A 284 7.85 -9.99 3.23
CA ALA A 284 7.17 -10.39 4.47
C ALA A 284 6.37 -9.23 5.08
N THR A 285 6.96 -8.02 5.11
CA THR A 285 6.28 -6.80 5.57
C THR A 285 5.09 -6.46 4.68
N ARG A 286 5.23 -6.63 3.36
CA ARG A 286 4.17 -6.39 2.38
C ARG A 286 2.97 -7.34 2.54
N GLU A 287 3.22 -8.65 2.65
CA GLU A 287 2.17 -9.67 2.75
C GLU A 287 1.36 -9.53 4.05
N ASP A 288 2.05 -9.49 5.20
CA ASP A 288 1.36 -9.30 6.48
C ASP A 288 0.72 -7.91 6.56
N GLY A 289 1.39 -6.88 6.04
CA GLY A 289 0.93 -5.50 6.08
C GLY A 289 -0.38 -5.25 5.34
N LEU A 290 -0.62 -5.92 4.20
CA LEU A 290 -1.89 -5.84 3.48
C LEU A 290 -3.04 -6.49 4.27
N LEU A 291 -2.79 -7.68 4.83
CA LEU A 291 -3.80 -8.42 5.59
C LEU A 291 -4.11 -7.75 6.94
N ALA A 292 -3.09 -7.22 7.61
CA ALA A 292 -3.24 -6.50 8.88
C ALA A 292 -4.12 -5.26 8.74
N ARG A 293 -4.05 -4.59 7.59
CA ARG A 293 -4.79 -3.36 7.32
C ARG A 293 -6.17 -3.60 6.70
N SER A 294 -6.52 -4.83 6.36
CA SER A 294 -7.83 -5.20 5.78
C SER A 294 -8.93 -5.34 6.85
N ASN A 295 -9.21 -4.25 7.56
CA ASN A 295 -10.04 -4.23 8.77
C ASN A 295 -11.56 -4.48 8.53
N ALA A 296 -12.04 -4.39 7.29
CA ALA A 296 -13.44 -4.65 6.93
C ALA A 296 -13.65 -6.01 6.25
N GLY A 297 -12.59 -6.82 6.16
CA GLY A 297 -12.61 -8.18 5.63
C GLY A 297 -11.79 -8.35 4.35
N VAL A 298 -11.70 -9.60 3.91
CA VAL A 298 -10.88 -10.01 2.77
C VAL A 298 -11.69 -10.90 1.82
N VAL A 299 -11.56 -10.64 0.52
CA VAL A 299 -12.10 -11.48 -0.56
C VAL A 299 -10.95 -12.21 -1.24
N PHE A 300 -11.03 -13.54 -1.30
CA PHE A 300 -10.04 -14.41 -1.92
C PHE A 300 -10.57 -14.98 -3.24
N LEU A 301 -10.06 -14.44 -4.35
CA LEU A 301 -10.33 -14.93 -5.71
C LEU A 301 -9.45 -16.14 -6.03
N PRO A 302 -9.81 -16.98 -7.01
CA PRO A 302 -9.01 -18.13 -7.42
C PRO A 302 -7.53 -17.80 -7.59
N GLY A 303 -6.68 -18.61 -6.97
CA GLY A 303 -5.25 -18.36 -6.88
C GLY A 303 -4.42 -19.63 -6.85
N ALA A 304 -3.20 -19.51 -6.34
CA ALA A 304 -2.26 -20.63 -6.19
C ALA A 304 -1.58 -20.52 -4.81
N ALA A 305 -0.31 -20.93 -4.71
CA ALA A 305 0.43 -20.98 -3.44
C ALA A 305 0.36 -19.67 -2.63
N GLY A 306 0.58 -18.51 -3.28
CA GLY A 306 0.50 -17.20 -2.59
C GLY A 306 -0.87 -16.93 -1.99
N THR A 307 -1.95 -17.09 -2.76
CA THR A 307 -3.31 -16.87 -2.24
C THR A 307 -3.72 -17.88 -1.17
N VAL A 308 -3.23 -19.12 -1.25
CA VAL A 308 -3.42 -20.10 -0.18
C VAL A 308 -2.72 -19.65 1.11
N GLN A 309 -1.49 -19.13 1.00
CA GLN A 309 -0.77 -18.55 2.14
C GLN A 309 -1.56 -17.39 2.75
N GLU A 310 -2.03 -16.44 1.93
CA GLU A 310 -2.81 -15.28 2.36
C GLU A 310 -4.11 -15.68 3.10
N ILE A 311 -4.79 -16.75 2.67
CA ILE A 311 -5.97 -17.28 3.38
C ILE A 311 -5.61 -17.64 4.82
N PHE A 312 -4.50 -18.34 5.05
CA PHE A 312 -4.12 -18.82 6.37
C PHE A 312 -3.37 -17.77 7.21
N ASP A 313 -2.68 -16.83 6.57
CA ASP A 313 -2.12 -15.65 7.22
C ASP A 313 -3.25 -14.75 7.76
N ASN A 314 -4.39 -14.66 7.05
CA ASN A 314 -5.58 -13.96 7.56
C ASN A 314 -6.39 -14.78 8.58
N ALA A 315 -6.50 -16.10 8.37
CA ALA A 315 -7.22 -16.99 9.28
C ALA A 315 -6.56 -17.05 10.67
N THR A 316 -5.24 -16.95 10.74
CA THR A 316 -4.49 -17.12 11.99
C THR A 316 -4.82 -16.04 13.04
N PRO A 317 -4.77 -14.73 12.73
CA PRO A 317 -5.26 -13.69 13.63
C PRO A 317 -6.75 -13.83 13.98
N ASN A 318 -7.59 -14.24 13.03
CA ASN A 318 -9.02 -14.51 13.26
C ASN A 318 -9.23 -15.68 14.24
N TYR A 319 -8.37 -16.71 14.19
CA TYR A 319 -8.44 -17.88 15.05
C TYR A 319 -8.06 -17.56 16.50
N TYR A 320 -7.04 -16.73 16.67
CA TYR A 320 -6.49 -16.32 17.98
C TYR A 320 -7.09 -15.03 18.52
N GLU A 321 -7.92 -14.33 17.74
CA GLU A 321 -8.45 -12.98 18.05
C GLU A 321 -7.34 -11.97 18.38
N SER A 322 -6.14 -12.17 17.80
CA SER A 322 -4.95 -11.39 18.15
C SER A 322 -4.97 -9.96 17.62
N ARG A 323 -5.88 -9.65 16.69
CA ARG A 323 -6.14 -8.31 16.14
C ARG A 323 -7.54 -7.80 16.50
N GLY A 324 -8.19 -8.40 17.50
CA GLY A 324 -9.57 -8.08 17.91
C GLY A 324 -10.59 -9.06 17.34
N GLU A 325 -11.82 -8.60 17.14
CA GLU A 325 -12.89 -9.43 16.60
C GLU A 325 -12.56 -9.97 15.21
N PRO A 326 -12.89 -11.24 14.88
CA PRO A 326 -12.57 -11.80 13.58
C PRO A 326 -13.23 -11.03 12.44
N THR A 327 -12.42 -10.65 11.44
CA THR A 327 -12.91 -9.94 10.26
C THR A 327 -13.47 -10.89 9.21
N PRO A 328 -14.44 -10.47 8.37
CA PRO A 328 -15.00 -11.31 7.32
C PRO A 328 -13.96 -11.89 6.34
N MET A 329 -14.12 -13.16 5.97
CA MET A 329 -13.35 -13.83 4.92
C MET A 329 -14.30 -14.42 3.89
N VAL A 330 -14.18 -14.02 2.62
CA VAL A 330 -15.02 -14.52 1.53
C VAL A 330 -14.16 -15.20 0.47
N LEU A 331 -14.30 -16.51 0.33
CA LEU A 331 -13.65 -17.28 -0.73
C LEU A 331 -14.60 -17.35 -1.94
N VAL A 332 -14.08 -17.11 -3.14
CA VAL A 332 -14.85 -17.10 -4.39
C VAL A 332 -14.43 -18.27 -5.27
N ASN A 333 -15.41 -18.94 -5.87
CA ASN A 333 -15.32 -20.17 -6.67
C ASN A 333 -15.25 -21.43 -5.79
N GLU A 334 -16.41 -22.06 -5.62
CA GLU A 334 -16.57 -23.25 -4.77
C GLU A 334 -15.74 -24.42 -5.27
N ALA A 335 -15.78 -24.71 -6.57
CA ALA A 335 -15.00 -25.81 -7.16
C ALA A 335 -13.48 -25.61 -6.93
N HIS A 336 -13.00 -24.37 -7.03
CA HIS A 336 -11.58 -24.07 -6.80
C HIS A 336 -11.17 -24.37 -5.35
N TRP A 337 -11.90 -23.84 -4.37
CA TRP A 337 -11.52 -23.89 -2.95
C TRP A 337 -11.99 -25.14 -2.20
N SER A 338 -12.86 -25.94 -2.82
CA SER A 338 -13.35 -27.20 -2.23
C SER A 338 -12.79 -28.44 -2.93
N GLU A 339 -12.46 -28.39 -4.22
CA GLU A 339 -12.02 -29.58 -4.98
C GLU A 339 -10.56 -29.48 -5.39
N LYS A 340 -10.17 -28.39 -6.07
CA LYS A 340 -8.83 -28.24 -6.64
C LYS A 340 -7.77 -27.96 -5.58
N LEU A 341 -8.03 -26.97 -4.72
CA LEU A 341 -7.21 -26.58 -3.58
C LEU A 341 -8.15 -26.50 -2.38
N PRO A 342 -8.34 -27.60 -1.62
CA PRO A 342 -9.39 -27.74 -0.60
C PRO A 342 -9.11 -26.92 0.69
N ALA A 343 -8.82 -25.63 0.52
CA ALA A 343 -8.58 -24.67 1.59
C ALA A 343 -9.84 -24.42 2.40
N TRP A 344 -11.03 -24.50 1.77
CA TRP A 344 -12.31 -24.30 2.44
C TRP A 344 -12.55 -25.32 3.56
N GLN A 345 -12.26 -26.61 3.30
CA GLN A 345 -12.44 -27.67 4.29
C GLN A 345 -11.50 -27.49 5.48
N LEU A 346 -10.24 -27.13 5.22
CA LEU A 346 -9.27 -26.85 6.28
C LEU A 346 -9.66 -25.60 7.09
N LEU A 347 -10.03 -24.50 6.42
CA LEU A 347 -10.49 -23.27 7.06
C LEU A 347 -11.71 -23.52 7.95
N THR A 348 -12.70 -24.27 7.45
CA THR A 348 -13.91 -24.63 8.21
C THR A 348 -13.56 -25.51 9.42
N SER A 349 -12.63 -26.46 9.26
CA SER A 349 -12.18 -27.34 10.35
C SER A 349 -11.43 -26.55 11.44
N LEU A 350 -10.62 -25.56 11.05
CA LEU A 350 -9.93 -24.68 11.99
C LEU A 350 -10.90 -23.72 12.69
N ALA A 351 -11.89 -23.20 11.96
CA ALA A 351 -12.90 -22.32 12.52
C ALA A 351 -13.72 -23.02 13.60
N GLY A 352 -14.17 -24.26 13.37
CA GLY A 352 -14.86 -25.08 14.36
C GLY A 352 -16.00 -24.32 15.08
N GLU A 353 -15.96 -24.30 16.41
CA GLU A 353 -16.92 -23.57 17.26
C GLU A 353 -16.43 -22.15 17.66
N ARG A 354 -15.41 -21.62 16.99
CA ARG A 354 -14.81 -20.31 17.32
C ARG A 354 -15.61 -19.16 16.72
N ALA A 355 -15.38 -17.94 17.22
CA ALA A 355 -16.02 -16.72 16.73
C ALA A 355 -15.86 -16.53 15.21
N MET A 356 -14.69 -16.88 14.65
CA MET A 356 -14.41 -16.78 13.22
C MET A 356 -15.34 -17.64 12.33
N ALA A 357 -15.96 -18.70 12.86
CA ALA A 357 -16.85 -19.57 12.09
C ALA A 357 -18.05 -18.80 11.50
N SER A 358 -18.54 -17.78 12.21
CA SER A 358 -19.61 -16.89 11.74
C SER A 358 -19.14 -15.82 10.74
N ARG A 359 -17.83 -15.73 10.51
CA ARG A 359 -17.17 -14.68 9.71
C ARG A 359 -16.56 -15.22 8.41
N ILE A 360 -16.71 -16.50 8.09
CA ILE A 360 -16.24 -17.08 6.83
C ILE A 360 -17.42 -17.39 5.88
N ALA A 361 -17.22 -17.20 4.58
CA ALA A 361 -18.17 -17.63 3.56
C ALA A 361 -17.46 -18.14 2.31
N LEU A 362 -18.08 -19.13 1.66
CA LEU A 362 -17.74 -19.59 0.32
C LEU A 362 -18.88 -19.22 -0.63
N VAL A 363 -18.55 -18.63 -1.77
CA VAL A 363 -19.49 -18.31 -2.83
C VAL A 363 -19.03 -18.90 -4.15
N ASP A 364 -19.99 -19.28 -5.00
CA ASP A 364 -19.68 -19.87 -6.31
C ASP A 364 -19.18 -18.81 -7.30
N ARG A 365 -19.82 -17.65 -7.32
CA ARG A 365 -19.54 -16.60 -8.31
C ARG A 365 -19.11 -15.28 -7.67
N ILE A 366 -18.25 -14.55 -8.38
CA ILE A 366 -17.66 -13.30 -7.89
C ILE A 366 -18.69 -12.21 -7.59
N GLU A 367 -19.81 -12.18 -8.33
CA GLU A 367 -20.88 -11.20 -8.12
C GLU A 367 -21.57 -11.37 -6.74
N GLN A 368 -21.41 -12.53 -6.10
CA GLN A 368 -21.98 -12.80 -4.78
C GLN A 368 -21.08 -12.30 -3.64
N ALA A 369 -19.81 -11.99 -3.92
CA ALA A 369 -18.80 -11.72 -2.89
C ALA A 369 -19.10 -10.45 -2.08
N SER A 370 -19.46 -9.35 -2.75
CA SER A 370 -19.83 -8.08 -2.10
C SER A 370 -21.03 -8.25 -1.15
N GLN A 371 -22.04 -9.03 -1.57
CA GLN A 371 -23.20 -9.32 -0.73
C GLN A 371 -22.86 -10.26 0.43
N ALA A 372 -22.00 -11.25 0.22
CA ALA A 372 -21.51 -12.12 1.29
C ALA A 372 -20.75 -11.30 2.35
N LEU A 373 -19.80 -10.45 1.94
CA LEU A 373 -19.04 -9.58 2.84
C LEU A 373 -19.96 -8.71 3.70
N LYS A 374 -20.95 -8.03 3.08
CA LYS A 374 -21.92 -7.19 3.78
C LYS A 374 -22.78 -7.96 4.78
N ARG A 375 -23.07 -9.24 4.55
CA ARG A 375 -23.81 -10.08 5.50
C ARG A 375 -22.94 -10.44 6.70
N LEU A 376 -21.66 -10.71 6.48
CA LEU A 376 -20.69 -11.08 7.53
C LEU A 376 -20.21 -9.89 8.37
N THR A 377 -20.40 -8.65 7.90
CA THR A 377 -20.02 -7.42 8.63
C THR A 377 -21.12 -6.96 9.61
N ARG A 378 -22.31 -7.56 9.55
CA ARG A 378 -23.39 -7.37 10.53
C ARG A 378 -23.14 -8.26 11.74
#